data_AF-A0A1E1EXS3-F1
#
_entry.id   AF-A0A1E1EXS3-F1
#
_cell.length_a   1.000
_cell.length_b   1.000
_cell.length_c   1.000
_cell.angle_alpha   90.00
_cell.angle_beta   90.00
_cell.angle_gamma   90.00
#
_symmetry.space_group_name_H-M   'P 1'
#
loop_
_entity.id
_entity.type
_entity.pdbx_description
1 polymer ?
#
loop_
_entity_poly.entity_id
_entity_poly.type
_entity_poly.pdbx_seq_one_letter_code
_entity_poly.pdbx_strand_id
1 'polypeptide(L)'
;MPATARLFTPSEAAAVTGIGVKAVNNAIDKQIVKAAKPAPGAGSARRALTVDDLLRVKLWYKVGDILSQERRERLFDAIRQQPKARTVKADDLLIIDVGEARKQIAARTRDLEAAEAMVSQDKEVMGGEPVFRGTRIPVRLIASMLTEGTDAAEILEGYPRLGERQLTLATIWVSAHPRRGRPKSLKDRGFKLKSVRRTTLRRDPRATGTGTAG
;
A
#
# COMPACT_ATOMS: atom_id res chain seq x y z
N MET A 1 4.67 -0.44 27.08
CA MET A 1 3.54 -0.27 26.14
C MET A 1 3.93 -0.97 24.84
N PRO A 2 3.29 -2.07 24.41
CA PRO A 2 3.57 -2.61 23.09
C PRO A 2 3.17 -1.54 22.06
N ALA A 3 4.10 -1.18 21.17
CA ALA A 3 3.81 -0.25 20.08
C ALA A 3 2.63 -0.79 19.28
N THR A 4 1.55 -0.01 19.15
CA THR A 4 0.37 -0.39 18.37
C THR A 4 0.82 -0.74 16.96
N ALA A 5 0.55 -1.96 16.51
CA ALA A 5 1.02 -2.43 15.21
C ALA A 5 0.45 -1.53 14.10
N ARG A 6 1.33 -0.86 13.34
CA ARG A 6 0.93 -0.01 12.21
C ARG A 6 0.15 -0.83 11.19
N LEU A 7 -0.97 -0.29 10.75
CA LEU A 7 -1.79 -0.83 9.67
C LEU A 7 -1.54 -0.05 8.39
N PHE A 8 -1.50 -0.77 7.27
CA PHE A 8 -1.21 -0.22 5.95
C PHE A 8 -2.43 -0.28 5.04
N THR A 9 -2.69 0.78 4.29
CA THR A 9 -3.65 0.73 3.17
C THR A 9 -3.07 -0.06 1.99
N PRO A 10 -3.87 -0.51 1.01
CA PRO A 10 -3.33 -1.24 -0.15
C PRO A 10 -2.28 -0.44 -0.95
N SER A 11 -2.41 0.88 -1.00
CA SER A 11 -1.44 1.76 -1.67
C SER A 11 -0.15 1.89 -0.87
N GLU A 12 -0.23 2.07 0.46
CA GLU A 12 0.95 2.05 1.33
C GLU A 12 1.66 0.69 1.29
N ALA A 13 0.88 -0.39 1.31
CA ALA A 13 1.40 -1.74 1.18
C ALA A 13 2.15 -1.94 -0.14
N ALA A 14 1.63 -1.41 -1.24
CA ALA A 14 2.31 -1.43 -2.53
C ALA A 14 3.64 -0.65 -2.49
N ALA A 15 3.64 0.55 -1.91
CA ALA A 15 4.84 1.37 -1.75
C ALA A 15 5.92 0.64 -0.92
N VAL A 16 5.52 0.04 0.21
CA VAL A 16 6.44 -0.64 1.13
C VAL A 16 6.98 -1.94 0.53
N THR A 17 6.11 -2.77 -0.05
CA THR A 17 6.50 -4.07 -0.60
C THR A 17 7.21 -3.97 -1.96
N GLY A 18 7.01 -2.87 -2.69
CA GLY A 18 7.43 -2.72 -4.08
C GLY A 18 6.60 -3.56 -5.05
N ILE A 19 5.45 -4.08 -4.61
CA ILE A 19 4.50 -4.82 -5.44
C ILE A 19 3.41 -3.85 -5.92
N GLY A 20 3.04 -3.89 -7.19
CA GLY A 20 2.04 -2.97 -7.73
C GLY A 20 0.69 -3.07 -7.01
N VAL A 21 -0.01 -1.93 -6.86
CA VAL A 21 -1.29 -1.83 -6.13
C VAL A 21 -2.33 -2.84 -6.62
N LYS A 22 -2.37 -3.11 -7.94
CA LYS A 22 -3.26 -4.13 -8.52
C LYS A 22 -2.94 -5.54 -7.98
N ALA A 23 -1.67 -5.89 -7.87
CA ALA A 23 -1.24 -7.18 -7.31
C ALA A 23 -1.53 -7.26 -5.80
N VAL A 24 -1.31 -6.19 -5.04
CA VAL A 24 -1.72 -6.13 -3.64
C VAL A 24 -3.23 -6.37 -3.48
N ASN A 25 -4.06 -5.69 -4.28
CA ASN A 25 -5.51 -5.90 -4.25
C ASN A 25 -5.89 -7.32 -4.67
N ASN A 26 -5.26 -7.87 -5.70
CA ASN A 26 -5.47 -9.26 -6.10
C ASN A 26 -5.13 -10.25 -4.98
N ALA A 27 -4.08 -9.99 -4.19
CA ALA A 27 -3.73 -10.82 -3.04
C ALA A 27 -4.79 -10.76 -1.94
N ILE A 28 -5.39 -9.60 -1.72
CA ILE A 28 -6.52 -9.46 -0.79
C ILE A 28 -7.76 -10.17 -1.34
N ASP A 29 -8.09 -9.97 -2.60
CA ASP A 29 -9.29 -10.52 -3.23
C ASP A 29 -9.24 -12.05 -3.29
N LYS A 30 -8.07 -12.61 -3.57
CA LYS A 30 -7.82 -14.07 -3.55
C LYS A 30 -7.57 -14.63 -2.15
N GLN A 31 -7.74 -13.83 -1.09
CA GLN A 31 -7.54 -14.24 0.31
C GLN A 31 -6.14 -14.81 0.60
N ILE A 32 -5.13 -14.39 -0.18
CA ILE A 32 -3.72 -14.70 0.08
C ILE A 32 -3.29 -14.02 1.39
N VAL A 33 -3.85 -12.84 1.69
CA VAL A 33 -3.69 -12.14 2.96
C VAL A 33 -5.05 -11.83 3.58
N LYS A 34 -5.12 -11.87 4.91
CA LYS A 34 -6.34 -11.56 5.67
C LYS A 34 -6.34 -10.09 6.03
N ALA A 35 -6.73 -9.23 5.08
CA ALA A 35 -6.92 -7.81 5.38
C ALA A 35 -7.95 -7.67 6.52
N ALA A 36 -7.59 -6.99 7.60
CA ALA A 36 -8.49 -6.76 8.72
C ALA A 36 -9.72 -5.97 8.22
N LYS A 37 -10.91 -6.43 8.60
CA LYS A 37 -12.15 -5.68 8.33
C LYS A 37 -12.15 -4.45 9.24
N PRO A 38 -12.38 -3.23 8.70
CA PRO A 38 -12.49 -2.06 9.55
C PRO A 38 -13.70 -2.17 10.48
N ALA A 39 -13.59 -1.55 11.66
CA ALA A 39 -14.68 -1.43 12.60
C ALA A 39 -15.93 -0.79 11.95
N PRO A 40 -17.16 -1.14 12.37
CA PRO A 40 -18.38 -0.57 11.82
C PRO A 40 -18.39 0.96 11.98
N GLY A 41 -18.62 1.71 10.90
CA GLY A 41 -18.75 3.18 10.92
C GLY A 41 -17.63 3.98 10.23
N ALA A 42 -16.51 3.35 9.87
CA ALA A 42 -15.49 3.99 9.04
C ALA A 42 -15.89 3.94 7.55
N GLY A 43 -16.31 5.08 6.98
CA GLY A 43 -16.74 5.19 5.58
C GLY A 43 -15.76 4.55 4.58
N SER A 44 -16.32 3.89 3.56
CA SER A 44 -15.63 3.12 2.50
C SER A 44 -14.41 2.32 3.00
N ALA A 45 -14.73 1.22 3.68
CA ALA A 45 -13.88 0.06 3.99
C ALA A 45 -12.40 0.17 3.60
N ARG A 46 -11.59 0.84 4.42
CA ARG A 46 -10.13 0.80 4.29
C ARG A 46 -9.66 -0.58 4.70
N ARG A 47 -9.42 -1.46 3.72
CA ARG A 47 -8.69 -2.72 3.91
C ARG A 47 -7.36 -2.39 4.60
N ALA A 48 -7.13 -2.95 5.77
CA ALA A 48 -5.93 -2.71 6.56
C ALA A 48 -5.05 -3.96 6.56
N LEU A 49 -3.77 -3.79 6.20
CA LEU A 49 -2.76 -4.84 6.14
C LEU A 49 -1.78 -4.67 7.30
N THR A 50 -1.36 -5.78 7.90
CA THR A 50 -0.30 -5.80 8.93
C THR A 50 1.09 -5.93 8.28
N VAL A 51 2.15 -5.77 9.07
CA VAL A 51 3.54 -6.04 8.61
C VAL A 51 3.69 -7.49 8.11
N ASP A 52 3.04 -8.45 8.77
CA ASP A 52 3.07 -9.85 8.36
C ASP A 52 2.34 -10.07 7.02
N ASP A 53 1.25 -9.33 6.77
CA ASP A 53 0.60 -9.33 5.45
C ASP A 53 1.51 -8.75 4.37
N LEU A 54 2.28 -7.69 4.67
CA LEU A 54 3.26 -7.14 3.72
C LEU A 54 4.35 -8.17 3.40
N LEU A 55 4.85 -8.88 4.42
CA LEU A 55 5.83 -9.96 4.24
C LEU A 55 5.26 -11.06 3.35
N ARG A 56 4.01 -11.46 3.61
CA ARG A 56 3.32 -12.48 2.81
C ARG A 56 3.12 -12.05 1.37
N VAL A 57 2.62 -10.84 1.12
CA VAL A 57 2.47 -10.29 -0.24
C VAL A 57 3.83 -10.26 -0.95
N LYS A 58 4.85 -9.70 -0.30
CA LYS A 58 6.18 -9.56 -0.91
C LYS A 58 6.77 -10.90 -1.31
N LEU A 59 6.78 -11.87 -0.40
CA LEU A 59 7.30 -13.20 -0.68
C LEU A 59 6.46 -13.92 -1.73
N TRP A 60 5.13 -13.89 -1.61
CA TRP A 60 4.21 -14.59 -2.53
C TRP A 60 4.45 -14.23 -4.00
N TYR A 61 4.68 -12.94 -4.28
CA TYR A 61 4.95 -12.48 -5.65
C TYR A 61 6.40 -12.68 -6.07
N LYS A 62 7.38 -12.51 -5.17
CA LYS A 62 8.81 -12.64 -5.51
C LYS A 62 9.25 -14.08 -5.75
N VAL A 63 8.66 -15.03 -5.03
CA VAL A 63 8.93 -16.47 -5.21
C VAL A 63 7.91 -17.13 -6.12
N GLY A 64 7.01 -16.33 -6.70
CA GLY A 64 5.86 -16.84 -7.42
C GLY A 64 6.24 -17.61 -8.69
N ASP A 65 7.26 -17.15 -9.38
CA ASP A 65 7.69 -17.78 -10.62
C ASP A 65 8.54 -19.05 -10.35
N ILE A 66 8.94 -19.27 -9.09
CA ILE A 66 9.85 -20.35 -8.67
C ILE A 66 9.07 -21.46 -7.94
N LEU A 67 8.08 -21.09 -7.14
CA LEU A 67 7.33 -22.02 -6.28
C LEU A 67 5.90 -22.22 -6.76
N SER A 68 5.46 -23.48 -6.80
CA SER A 68 4.06 -23.85 -6.94
C SER A 68 3.23 -23.28 -5.78
N GLN A 69 1.90 -23.20 -5.96
CA GLN A 69 1.00 -22.71 -4.93
C GLN A 69 1.14 -23.47 -3.60
N GLU A 70 1.15 -24.81 -3.66
CA GLU A 70 1.28 -25.68 -2.48
C GLU A 70 2.60 -25.43 -1.73
N ARG A 71 3.71 -25.25 -2.46
CA ARG A 71 5.01 -24.97 -1.84
C ARG A 71 5.06 -23.60 -1.17
N ARG A 72 4.36 -22.60 -1.72
CA ARG A 72 4.20 -21.30 -1.06
C ARG A 72 3.40 -21.42 0.22
N GLU A 73 2.33 -22.21 0.23
CA GLU A 73 1.52 -22.45 1.44
C GLU A 73 2.39 -23.06 2.54
N ARG A 74 3.15 -24.12 2.24
CA ARG A 74 4.10 -24.74 3.18
C ARG A 74 5.16 -23.75 3.69
N LEU A 75 5.71 -22.91 2.81
CA LEU A 75 6.65 -21.85 3.21
C LEU A 75 6.02 -20.91 4.25
N PHE A 76 4.79 -20.45 4.02
CA PHE A 76 4.15 -19.54 4.96
C PHE A 76 3.74 -20.21 6.26
N ASP A 77 3.39 -21.49 6.23
CA ASP A 77 3.15 -22.26 7.46
C ASP A 77 4.43 -22.40 8.28
N ALA A 78 5.57 -22.67 7.65
CA ALA A 78 6.87 -22.70 8.31
C ALA A 78 7.26 -21.32 8.89
N ILE A 79 7.00 -20.22 8.17
CA ILE A 79 7.18 -18.86 8.69
C ILE A 79 6.27 -18.62 9.92
N ARG A 80 5.04 -19.12 9.91
CA ARG A 80 4.09 -18.97 11.03
C ARG A 80 4.55 -19.74 12.26
N GLN A 81 5.10 -20.94 12.07
CA GLN A 81 5.66 -21.75 13.16
C GLN A 81 6.94 -21.15 13.72
N GLN A 82 7.75 -20.50 12.88
CA GLN A 82 9.03 -19.90 13.26
C GLN A 82 9.08 -18.41 12.87
N PRO A 83 8.34 -17.54 13.57
CA PRO A 83 8.19 -16.13 13.19
C PRO A 83 9.48 -15.32 13.28
N LYS A 84 10.51 -15.83 13.96
CA LYS A 84 11.83 -15.19 14.09
C LYS A 84 12.90 -15.81 13.19
N ALA A 85 12.59 -16.89 12.46
CA ALA A 85 13.57 -17.54 11.59
C ALA A 85 14.04 -16.56 10.51
N ARG A 86 15.37 -16.45 10.34
CA ARG A 86 15.95 -15.67 9.25
C ARG A 86 15.74 -16.36 7.91
N THR A 87 15.96 -17.66 7.85
CA THR A 87 15.83 -18.46 6.64
C THR A 87 14.81 -19.56 6.85
N VAL A 88 14.06 -19.88 5.79
CA VAL A 88 13.08 -20.98 5.80
C VAL A 88 13.30 -21.87 4.58
N LYS A 89 13.34 -23.18 4.78
CA LYS A 89 13.42 -24.16 3.69
C LYS A 89 12.07 -24.22 2.97
N ALA A 90 12.08 -23.92 1.67
CA ALA A 90 10.91 -24.03 0.80
C ALA A 90 10.84 -25.39 0.08
N ASP A 91 11.99 -26.04 -0.10
CA ASP A 91 12.15 -27.39 -0.63
C ASP A 91 13.50 -27.97 -0.15
N ASP A 92 13.84 -29.20 -0.55
CA ASP A 92 15.06 -29.90 -0.13
C ASP A 92 16.35 -29.08 -0.34
N LEU A 93 16.43 -28.38 -1.48
CA LEU A 93 17.61 -27.57 -1.87
C LEU A 93 17.31 -26.08 -2.01
N LEU A 94 16.10 -25.63 -1.63
CA LEU A 94 15.69 -24.23 -1.79
C LEU A 94 15.44 -23.58 -0.44
N ILE A 95 16.26 -22.57 -0.11
CA ILE A 95 16.16 -21.78 1.12
C ILE A 95 15.79 -20.35 0.77
N ILE A 96 14.80 -19.80 1.47
CA ILE A 96 14.38 -18.41 1.33
C ILE A 96 14.85 -17.60 2.54
N ASP A 97 15.59 -16.52 2.29
CA ASP A 97 15.94 -15.53 3.33
C ASP A 97 14.75 -14.61 3.59
N VAL A 98 13.96 -14.98 4.59
CA VAL A 98 12.81 -14.22 5.09
C VAL A 98 13.29 -13.00 5.90
N GLY A 99 14.46 -13.08 6.53
CA GLY A 99 15.06 -11.99 7.29
C GLY A 99 15.42 -10.80 6.41
N GLU A 100 15.96 -11.04 5.22
CA GLU A 100 16.22 -9.98 4.24
C GLU A 100 14.91 -9.33 3.77
N ALA A 101 13.85 -10.13 3.52
CA ALA A 101 12.54 -9.58 3.19
C ALA A 101 11.97 -8.69 4.31
N ARG A 102 12.10 -9.09 5.58
CA ARG A 102 11.72 -8.30 6.76
C ARG A 102 12.54 -7.01 6.86
N LYS A 103 13.86 -7.09 6.70
CA LYS A 103 14.77 -5.93 6.73
C LYS A 103 14.38 -4.88 5.69
N GLN A 104 14.10 -5.32 4.47
CA GLN A 104 13.67 -4.43 3.40
C GLN A 104 12.30 -3.80 3.67
N ILE A 105 11.35 -4.55 4.25
CA ILE A 105 10.04 -4.00 4.65
C ILE A 105 10.25 -2.96 5.74
N ALA A 106 11.02 -3.25 6.79
CA ALA A 106 11.29 -2.32 7.88
C ALA A 106 12.02 -1.04 7.42
N ALA A 107 12.93 -1.14 6.45
CA ALA A 107 13.57 0.03 5.83
C ALA A 107 12.54 0.88 5.08
N ARG A 108 11.75 0.26 4.19
CA ARG A 108 10.71 0.94 3.41
C ARG A 108 9.59 1.54 4.28
N THR A 109 9.25 0.90 5.41
CA THR A 109 8.29 1.46 6.37
C THR A 109 8.83 2.74 7.02
N ARG A 110 10.11 2.75 7.43
CA ARG A 110 10.75 3.96 7.95
C ARG A 110 10.82 5.07 6.90
N ASP A 111 11.09 4.71 5.65
CA ASP A 111 11.06 5.68 4.54
C ASP A 111 9.65 6.25 4.34
N LEU A 112 8.60 5.42 4.39
CA LEU A 112 7.22 5.89 4.30
C LEU A 112 6.86 6.83 5.45
N GLU A 113 7.25 6.52 6.69
CA GLU A 113 7.01 7.38 7.85
C GLU A 113 7.74 8.72 7.74
N ALA A 114 9.01 8.70 7.29
CA ALA A 114 9.77 9.92 7.02
C ALA A 114 9.13 10.75 5.89
N ALA A 115 8.62 10.06 4.86
CA ALA A 115 7.90 10.69 3.76
C ALA A 115 6.60 11.34 4.22
N GLU A 116 5.85 10.70 5.13
CA GLU A 116 4.64 11.28 5.73
C GLU A 116 4.97 12.50 6.61
N ALA A 117 6.04 12.43 7.40
CA ALA A 117 6.44 13.51 8.31
C ALA A 117 6.87 14.81 7.59
N MET A 118 7.50 14.68 6.41
CA MET A 118 7.95 15.83 5.62
C MET A 118 6.81 16.53 4.86
N VAL A 119 5.62 15.93 4.78
CA VAL A 119 4.48 16.48 4.02
C VAL A 119 3.51 17.19 4.96
N SER A 120 3.02 18.34 4.51
CA SER A 120 1.93 19.07 5.15
C SER A 120 0.77 19.22 4.18
N GLN A 121 -0.45 19.04 4.66
CA GLN A 121 -1.67 19.22 3.89
C GLN A 121 -2.65 20.04 4.72
N ASP A 122 -2.92 21.27 4.29
CA ASP A 122 -3.83 22.20 4.95
C ASP A 122 -4.77 22.79 3.91
N LYS A 123 -6.09 22.80 4.17
CA LYS A 123 -7.07 23.34 3.23
C LYS A 123 -6.85 24.83 2.95
N GLU A 124 -6.29 25.56 3.91
CA GLU A 124 -5.97 26.98 3.79
C GLU A 124 -4.70 27.22 2.96
N VAL A 125 -3.86 26.19 2.77
CA VAL A 125 -2.62 26.24 2.00
C VAL A 125 -2.80 25.52 0.67
N MET A 126 -2.69 26.24 -0.45
CA MET A 126 -2.79 25.65 -1.80
C MET A 126 -4.06 24.82 -2.02
N GLY A 127 -5.16 25.16 -1.34
CA GLY A 127 -6.44 24.44 -1.45
C GLY A 127 -6.39 23.00 -0.92
N GLY A 128 -5.46 22.67 -0.02
CA GLY A 128 -5.27 21.31 0.47
C GLY A 128 -4.39 20.44 -0.42
N GLU A 129 -3.62 21.01 -1.35
CA GLU A 129 -2.59 20.25 -2.06
C GLU A 129 -1.44 19.86 -1.10
N PRO A 130 -0.95 18.61 -1.14
CA PRO A 130 0.18 18.18 -0.31
C PRO A 130 1.47 18.90 -0.71
N VAL A 131 2.06 19.63 0.24
CA VAL A 131 3.31 20.40 0.06
C VAL A 131 4.41 19.90 1.00
N PHE A 132 5.68 20.13 0.63
CA PHE A 132 6.77 19.91 1.58
C PHE A 132 6.66 20.90 2.74
N ARG A 133 6.75 20.40 3.97
CA ARG A 133 6.64 21.19 5.20
C ARG A 133 7.62 22.36 5.17
N GLY A 134 7.14 23.56 5.51
CA GLY A 134 7.94 24.79 5.47
C GLY A 134 8.12 25.40 4.08
N THR A 135 7.46 24.84 3.06
CA THR A 135 7.50 25.35 1.68
C THR A 135 6.08 25.44 1.09
N ARG A 136 5.97 26.08 -0.07
CA ARG A 136 4.77 26.01 -0.92
C ARG A 136 4.99 25.10 -2.14
N ILE A 137 5.97 24.20 -2.08
CA ILE A 137 6.36 23.33 -3.19
C ILE A 137 5.49 22.07 -3.13
N PRO A 138 4.69 21.75 -4.16
CA PRO A 138 3.85 20.55 -4.16
C PRO A 138 4.68 19.27 -4.26
N VAL A 139 4.38 18.30 -3.40
CA VAL A 139 5.08 16.99 -3.37
C VAL A 139 4.82 16.22 -4.66
N ARG A 140 3.60 16.33 -5.18
CA ARG A 140 3.17 15.65 -6.40
C ARG A 140 3.85 16.19 -7.65
N LEU A 141 4.20 17.48 -7.66
CA LEU A 141 4.93 18.11 -8.76
C LEU A 141 6.35 17.53 -8.85
N ILE A 142 7.06 17.49 -7.72
CA ILE A 142 8.42 16.94 -7.69
C ILE A 142 8.44 15.46 -8.08
N ALA A 143 7.49 14.68 -7.57
CA ALA A 143 7.37 13.28 -7.96
C ALA A 143 7.04 13.08 -9.45
N SER A 144 6.25 13.97 -10.07
CA SER A 144 5.96 13.89 -11.52
C SER A 144 7.19 14.22 -12.35
N MET A 145 7.95 15.26 -11.98
CA MET A 145 9.21 15.61 -12.66
C MET A 145 10.20 14.44 -12.65
N LEU A 146 10.37 13.79 -11.50
CA LEU A 146 11.21 12.58 -11.39
C LEU A 146 10.69 11.42 -12.25
N THR A 147 9.37 11.24 -12.33
CA THR A 147 8.76 10.18 -13.16
C THR A 147 8.91 10.46 -14.66
N GLU A 148 8.93 11.74 -15.04
CA GLU A 148 9.17 12.20 -16.41
C GLU A 148 10.65 12.17 -16.81
N GLY A 149 11.55 11.82 -15.88
CA GLY A 149 12.97 11.65 -16.13
C GLY A 149 13.80 12.92 -15.95
N THR A 150 13.27 13.95 -15.28
CA THR A 150 14.05 15.13 -14.91
C THR A 150 15.14 14.73 -13.92
N ASP A 151 16.36 15.23 -14.12
CA ASP A 151 17.49 14.90 -13.26
C ASP A 151 17.32 15.48 -11.84
N ALA A 152 17.78 14.74 -10.83
CA ALA A 152 17.66 15.17 -9.44
C ALA A 152 18.42 16.47 -9.15
N ALA A 153 19.59 16.68 -9.76
CA ALA A 153 20.37 17.91 -9.59
C ALA A 153 19.66 19.11 -10.22
N GLU A 154 19.06 18.94 -11.40
CA GLU A 154 18.27 19.98 -12.07
C GLU A 154 17.05 20.38 -11.22
N ILE A 155 16.36 19.41 -10.62
CA ILE A 155 15.26 19.70 -9.69
C ILE A 155 15.76 20.49 -8.48
N LEU A 156 16.92 20.15 -7.91
CA LEU A 156 17.46 20.85 -6.76
C LEU A 156 17.94 22.26 -7.09
N GLU A 157 18.43 22.50 -8.31
CA GLU A 157 18.75 23.84 -8.81
C GLU A 157 17.50 24.71 -8.91
N GLY A 158 16.39 24.16 -9.43
CA GLY A 158 15.10 24.87 -9.51
C GLY A 158 14.41 25.03 -8.15
N TYR A 159 14.69 24.14 -7.19
CA TYR A 159 14.07 24.12 -5.87
C TYR A 159 15.12 23.99 -4.75
N PRO A 160 15.93 25.02 -4.49
CA PRO A 160 17.09 24.94 -3.58
C PRO A 160 16.72 24.78 -2.10
N ARG A 161 15.42 24.87 -1.76
CA ARG A 161 14.91 24.56 -0.41
C ARG A 161 14.71 23.05 -0.19
N LEU A 162 14.82 22.24 -1.24
CA LEU A 162 14.70 20.79 -1.17
C LEU A 162 16.08 20.14 -1.06
N GLY A 163 16.12 18.93 -0.51
CA GLY A 163 17.29 18.06 -0.53
C GLY A 163 17.02 16.74 -1.26
N GLU A 164 18.08 16.05 -1.67
CA GLU A 164 18.01 14.75 -2.38
C GLU A 164 17.12 13.72 -1.67
N ARG A 165 17.22 13.67 -0.34
CA ARG A 165 16.41 12.75 0.46
C ARG A 165 14.92 13.04 0.31
N GLN A 166 14.53 14.32 0.24
CA GLN A 166 13.12 14.71 0.05
C GLN A 166 12.60 14.31 -1.34
N LEU A 167 13.45 14.35 -2.37
CA LEU A 167 13.09 13.86 -3.71
C LEU A 167 12.74 12.37 -3.69
N THR A 168 13.58 11.55 -3.05
CA THR A 168 13.34 10.11 -2.92
C THR A 168 12.06 9.82 -2.13
N LEU A 169 11.88 10.52 -1.01
CA LEU A 169 10.69 10.37 -0.16
C LEU A 169 9.42 10.84 -0.86
N ALA A 170 9.49 11.82 -1.77
CA ALA A 170 8.34 12.31 -2.52
C ALA A 170 7.73 11.22 -3.39
N THR A 171 8.57 10.45 -4.08
CA THR A 171 8.14 9.30 -4.89
C THR A 171 7.44 8.24 -4.05
N ILE A 172 8.00 7.92 -2.87
CA ILE A 172 7.39 6.98 -1.92
C ILE A 172 6.03 7.51 -1.45
N TRP A 173 5.96 8.77 -1.03
CA TRP A 173 4.73 9.38 -0.55
C TRP A 173 3.62 9.35 -1.62
N VAL A 174 3.91 9.72 -2.86
CA VAL A 174 2.93 9.74 -3.96
C VAL A 174 2.44 8.33 -4.30
N SER A 175 3.33 7.34 -4.28
CA SER A 175 2.94 5.93 -4.50
C SER A 175 1.99 5.41 -3.40
N ALA A 176 2.22 5.82 -2.15
CA ALA A 176 1.36 5.46 -1.01
C ALA A 176 0.05 6.27 -0.97
N HIS A 177 0.06 7.50 -1.47
CA HIS A 177 -1.06 8.44 -1.44
C HIS A 177 -1.51 8.85 -2.85
N PRO A 178 -2.05 7.92 -3.67
CA PRO A 178 -2.51 8.27 -5.02
C PRO A 178 -3.65 9.28 -4.96
N ARG A 179 -3.77 10.14 -5.99
CA ARG A 179 -4.86 11.12 -6.08
C ARG A 179 -6.21 10.41 -6.01
N ARG A 180 -7.01 10.76 -5.00
CA ARG A 180 -8.38 10.26 -4.84
C ARG A 180 -9.32 11.06 -5.76
N GLY A 181 -9.31 10.73 -7.05
CA GLY A 181 -10.32 11.20 -8.00
C GLY A 181 -11.49 10.23 -8.09
N ARG A 182 -12.69 10.73 -8.44
CA ARG A 182 -13.76 9.87 -8.95
C ARG A 182 -13.18 9.08 -10.13
N PRO A 183 -13.37 7.74 -10.19
CA PRO A 183 -12.97 6.97 -11.37
C PRO A 183 -13.49 7.66 -12.62
N LYS A 184 -12.60 7.93 -13.59
CA LYS A 184 -12.98 8.51 -14.88
C LYS A 184 -14.13 7.68 -15.43
N SER A 185 -15.27 8.31 -15.65
CA SER A 185 -16.43 7.65 -16.20
C SER A 185 -16.10 7.14 -17.61
N LEU A 186 -16.89 6.19 -18.12
CA LEU A 186 -16.77 5.74 -19.51
C LEU A 186 -16.84 6.92 -20.50
N LYS A 187 -17.64 7.96 -20.16
CA LYS A 187 -17.71 9.21 -20.92
C LYS A 187 -16.37 9.97 -20.92
N ASP A 188 -15.71 10.06 -19.76
CA ASP A 188 -14.39 10.73 -19.61
C ASP A 188 -13.26 9.98 -20.32
N ARG A 189 -13.50 8.73 -20.74
CA ARG A 189 -12.57 7.90 -21.52
C ARG A 189 -12.93 7.84 -23.01
N GLY A 190 -13.87 8.67 -23.48
CA GLY A 190 -14.29 8.73 -24.89
C GLY A 190 -15.25 7.62 -25.31
N PHE A 191 -15.73 6.78 -24.39
CA PHE A 191 -16.69 5.72 -24.71
C PHE A 191 -18.13 6.23 -24.58
N LYS A 192 -18.94 6.00 -25.63
CA LYS A 192 -20.40 6.23 -25.57
C LYS A 192 -21.05 5.15 -24.69
N LEU A 193 -21.60 5.59 -23.57
CA LEU A 193 -22.32 4.73 -22.62
C LEU A 193 -23.66 4.30 -23.25
N LYS A 194 -23.79 3.01 -23.61
CA LYS A 194 -24.99 2.48 -24.28
C LYS A 194 -26.19 2.27 -23.35
N SER A 195 -25.94 1.94 -22.08
CA SER A 195 -27.00 1.78 -21.07
C SER A 195 -26.46 2.01 -19.67
N VAL A 196 -27.33 2.44 -18.76
CA VAL A 196 -27.04 2.60 -17.32
C VAL A 196 -28.03 1.76 -16.55
N ARG A 197 -27.56 0.74 -15.84
CA ARG A 197 -28.38 -0.02 -14.90
C ARG A 197 -28.00 0.37 -13.49
N ARG A 198 -28.91 1.01 -12.75
CA ARG A 198 -28.75 1.22 -11.30
C ARG A 198 -29.38 0.04 -10.60
N THR A 199 -28.56 -0.73 -9.89
CA THR A 199 -29.03 -1.79 -9.01
C THR A 199 -28.84 -1.32 -7.58
N THR A 200 -29.89 -1.38 -6.79
CA THR A 200 -29.79 -1.28 -5.33
C THR A 200 -29.12 -2.55 -4.83
N LEU A 201 -27.96 -2.41 -4.20
CA LEU A 201 -27.33 -3.53 -3.50
C LEU A 201 -28.28 -3.96 -2.38
N ARG A 202 -28.80 -5.19 -2.48
CA ARG A 202 -29.61 -5.80 -1.43
C ARG A 202 -28.79 -5.77 -0.14
N ARG A 203 -29.39 -5.25 0.94
CA ARG A 203 -28.77 -5.21 2.27
C ARG A 203 -28.27 -6.62 2.62
N ASP A 204 -27.06 -6.69 3.20
CA ASP A 204 -26.41 -7.93 3.60
C ASP A 204 -27.35 -8.76 4.50
N PRO A 205 -27.73 -9.99 4.12
CA PRO A 205 -28.72 -10.79 4.84
C PRO A 205 -28.25 -11.28 6.22
N ARG A 206 -27.01 -10.99 6.64
CA ARG A 206 -26.49 -11.36 7.98
C ARG A 206 -26.83 -10.36 9.10
N ALA A 207 -27.56 -9.29 8.83
CA ALA A 207 -27.92 -8.28 9.82
C ALA A 207 -29.22 -8.54 10.62
N THR A 208 -29.76 -9.77 10.59
CA THR A 208 -30.92 -10.15 11.40
C THR A 208 -30.69 -11.49 12.08
N GLY A 209 -30.43 -11.45 13.39
CA GLY A 209 -30.41 -12.62 14.24
C GLY A 209 -29.65 -12.39 15.54
N THR A 210 -30.32 -11.84 16.55
CA THR A 210 -30.26 -12.20 17.99
C THR A 210 -30.85 -11.05 18.82
N GLY A 211 -32.19 -11.00 18.87
CA GLY A 211 -32.94 -10.31 19.92
C GLY A 211 -33.52 -11.38 20.82
N THR A 212 -33.03 -11.40 22.05
CA THR A 212 -33.18 -12.42 23.09
C THR A 212 -34.62 -12.52 23.59
N ALA A 213 -35.11 -13.74 23.76
CA ALA A 213 -36.25 -14.07 24.61
C ALA A 213 -35.74 -14.26 26.05
N GLY A 214 -36.43 -13.65 27.03
CA GLY A 214 -36.10 -13.70 28.45
C GLY A 214 -36.39 -12.38 29.12
#